data_AF-A0A2V9HWS4-F1
#
_entry.id   AF-A0A2V9HWS4-F1
#
_cell.length_a   1.000
_cell.length_b   1.000
_cell.length_c   1.000
_cell.angle_alpha   90.00
_cell.angle_beta   90.00
_cell.angle_gamma   90.00
#
_symmetry.space_group_name_H-M   'P 1'
#
loop_
_entity.id
_entity.type
_entity.pdbx_description
1 polymer ?
#
loop_
_entity_poly.entity_id
_entity_poly.type
_entity_poly.pdbx_seq_one_letter_code
_entity_poly.pdbx_strand_id
1 'polypeptide(L)'
;MLFAGIGPAGQQRLLASRAVVVGCGAIGAAAANLLVRAGVGYLRIIDRDFVEPSNLQRQTLFEESDALHVLPKAVAAERRLRSINSSVAVEGIVADLSPRNVEALLGEVDVLLDGTDNFETRFLINDVAVKSGRPWIYAAGVASYGLTMTIRPGATPCLA
;
A
#
# COMPACT_ATOMS: atom_id res chain seq x y z
N MET A 1 -4.70 26.04 0.19
CA MET A 1 -4.01 26.33 -1.08
C MET A 1 -3.50 25.01 -1.64
N LEU A 2 -3.79 24.67 -2.91
CA LEU A 2 -3.30 23.43 -3.52
C LEU A 2 -1.84 23.57 -3.96
N PHE A 3 -1.06 22.49 -3.89
CA PHE A 3 0.32 22.47 -4.37
C PHE A 3 0.36 22.70 -5.89
N ALA A 4 1.12 23.70 -6.34
CA ALA A 4 1.11 24.13 -7.74
C ALA A 4 1.50 23.02 -8.74
N GLY A 5 2.41 22.11 -8.37
CA GLY A 5 2.85 21.00 -9.24
C GLY A 5 1.79 19.91 -9.47
N ILE A 6 0.72 19.89 -8.67
CA ILE A 6 -0.44 19.00 -8.85
C ILE A 6 -1.63 19.80 -9.39
N GLY A 7 -1.90 20.95 -8.75
CA GLY A 7 -2.99 21.85 -9.08
C GLY A 7 -4.38 21.20 -8.91
N PRO A 8 -5.45 21.94 -9.25
CA PRO A 8 -6.82 21.44 -9.15
C PRO A 8 -7.07 20.19 -9.99
N ALA A 9 -6.56 20.16 -11.23
CA ALA A 9 -6.76 19.04 -12.14
C ALA A 9 -6.05 17.75 -11.66
N GLY A 10 -4.82 17.87 -11.15
CA GLY A 10 -4.12 16.73 -10.55
C GLY A 10 -4.81 16.22 -9.29
N GLN A 11 -5.37 17.12 -8.47
CA GLN A 11 -6.13 16.72 -7.29
C GLN A 11 -7.41 15.95 -7.67
N GLN A 12 -8.12 16.36 -8.71
CA GLN A 12 -9.27 15.61 -9.23
C GLN A 12 -8.89 14.21 -9.72
N ARG A 13 -7.71 14.09 -10.36
CA ARG A 13 -7.19 12.78 -10.77
C ARG A 13 -6.86 11.90 -9.57
N LEU A 14 -6.28 12.44 -8.50
CA LEU A 14 -6.04 11.69 -7.26
C LEU A 14 -7.35 11.18 -6.65
N LEU A 15 -8.35 12.06 -6.54
CA LEU A 15 -9.68 11.74 -6.01
C LEU A 15 -10.41 10.66 -6.84
N ALA A 16 -10.10 10.54 -8.13
CA ALA A 16 -10.65 9.50 -9.00
C ALA A 16 -9.80 8.21 -9.04
N SER A 17 -8.56 8.26 -8.53
CA SER A 17 -7.62 7.14 -8.63
C SER A 17 -7.79 6.09 -7.52
N ARG A 18 -7.28 4.90 -7.81
CA ARG A 18 -7.36 3.69 -6.99
C ARG A 18 -5.96 3.13 -6.77
N ALA A 19 -5.57 2.90 -5.53
CA ALA A 19 -4.27 2.32 -5.18
C ALA A 19 -4.43 1.04 -4.35
N VAL A 20 -3.43 0.17 -4.40
CA VAL A 20 -3.28 -0.95 -3.46
C VAL A 20 -1.90 -0.89 -2.80
N VAL A 21 -1.88 -1.15 -1.50
CA VAL A 21 -0.67 -1.33 -0.70
C VAL A 21 -0.63 -2.78 -0.23
N VAL A 22 0.39 -3.52 -0.66
CA VAL A 22 0.65 -4.89 -0.20
C VAL A 22 1.67 -4.84 0.92
N GLY A 23 1.30 -5.36 2.09
CA GLY A 23 2.06 -5.23 3.32
C GLY A 23 1.80 -3.88 3.99
N CYS A 24 1.35 -3.91 5.23
CA CYS A 24 1.09 -2.77 6.11
C CYS A 24 2.07 -2.74 7.28
N GLY A 25 3.34 -3.05 7.00
CA GLY A 25 4.47 -2.79 7.89
C GLY A 25 4.86 -1.31 7.90
N ALA A 26 6.12 -1.00 8.22
CA ALA A 26 6.58 0.39 8.34
C ALA A 26 6.41 1.19 7.04
N ILE A 27 6.82 0.61 5.91
CA ILE A 27 6.76 1.23 4.58
C ILE A 27 5.30 1.39 4.14
N GLY A 28 4.53 0.30 4.19
CA GLY A 28 3.13 0.30 3.79
C GLY A 28 2.27 1.25 4.62
N ALA A 29 2.47 1.28 5.95
CA ALA A 29 1.77 2.19 6.84
C ALA A 29 2.05 3.66 6.49
N ALA A 30 3.32 4.02 6.25
CA ALA A 30 3.71 5.37 5.84
C ALA A 30 3.10 5.75 4.48
N ALA A 31 3.20 4.86 3.48
CA ALA A 31 2.66 5.09 2.14
C ALA A 31 1.13 5.25 2.16
N ALA A 32 0.42 4.36 2.83
CA ALA A 32 -1.03 4.41 2.98
C ALA A 32 -1.50 5.71 3.64
N ASN A 33 -0.81 6.14 4.70
CA ASN A 33 -1.11 7.39 5.40
C ASN A 33 -0.99 8.60 4.47
N LEU A 34 0.10 8.67 3.70
CA LEU A 34 0.32 9.76 2.75
C LEU A 34 -0.69 9.75 1.60
N LEU A 35 -1.03 8.58 1.05
CA LEU A 35 -2.02 8.45 -0.03
C LEU A 35 -3.42 8.92 0.42
N VAL A 36 -3.84 8.52 1.62
CA VAL A 36 -5.15 8.91 2.17
C VAL A 36 -5.20 10.40 2.47
N ARG A 37 -4.12 10.99 3.01
CA ARG A 37 -4.01 12.44 3.21
C ARG A 37 -3.95 13.23 1.90
N ALA A 38 -3.35 12.66 0.87
CA ALA A 38 -3.35 13.25 -0.48
C ALA A 38 -4.72 13.16 -1.16
N GLY A 39 -5.66 12.39 -0.61
CA GLY A 39 -7.01 12.24 -1.15
C GLY A 39 -7.07 11.32 -2.36
N VAL A 40 -6.35 10.18 -2.32
CA VAL A 40 -6.63 9.09 -3.28
C VAL A 40 -8.11 8.68 -3.15
N GLY A 41 -8.81 8.43 -4.25
CA GLY A 41 -10.24 8.08 -4.21
C GLY A 41 -10.51 6.76 -3.48
N TYR A 42 -9.64 5.78 -3.70
CA TYR A 42 -9.74 4.45 -3.11
C TYR A 42 -8.38 3.87 -2.76
N LEU A 43 -8.29 3.21 -1.61
CA LEU A 43 -7.09 2.51 -1.14
C LEU A 43 -7.45 1.13 -0.61
N ARG A 44 -6.89 0.09 -1.23
CA ARG A 44 -6.89 -1.27 -0.69
C ARG A 44 -5.59 -1.53 0.07
N ILE A 45 -5.68 -2.20 1.21
CA ILE A 45 -4.53 -2.60 2.03
C ILE A 45 -4.61 -4.10 2.25
N ILE A 46 -3.55 -4.82 1.91
CA ILE A 46 -3.50 -6.28 2.03
C ILE A 46 -2.39 -6.62 3.00
N ASP A 47 -2.74 -7.22 4.14
CA ASP A 47 -1.76 -7.71 5.11
C ASP A 47 -2.37 -8.86 5.91
N ARG A 48 -1.60 -9.94 6.12
CA ARG A 48 -2.03 -11.14 6.84
C ARG A 48 -1.73 -11.12 8.34
N ASP A 49 -0.83 -10.25 8.76
CA ASP A 49 -0.29 -10.25 10.12
C ASP A 49 -1.19 -9.48 11.09
N PHE A 50 -0.86 -9.62 12.36
CA PHE A 50 -1.49 -8.91 13.47
C PHE A 50 -0.56 -7.81 13.99
N VAL A 51 -1.12 -6.82 14.66
CA VAL A 51 -0.35 -5.76 15.31
C VAL A 51 0.39 -6.33 16.53
N GLU A 52 1.68 -6.03 16.66
CA GLU A 52 2.52 -6.46 17.77
C GLU A 52 3.21 -5.27 18.46
N PRO A 53 3.42 -5.30 19.78
CA PRO A 53 4.11 -4.21 20.50
C PRO A 53 5.52 -3.91 19.95
N SER A 54 6.26 -4.95 19.56
CA SER A 54 7.62 -4.86 18.99
C SER A 54 7.69 -4.09 17.66
N ASN A 55 6.53 -3.91 17.01
CA ASN A 55 6.40 -3.33 15.69
C ASN A 55 5.99 -1.84 15.76
N LEU A 56 5.43 -1.38 16.89
CA LEU A 56 4.88 -0.03 17.05
C LEU A 56 5.91 1.08 16.86
N GLN A 57 7.18 0.85 17.20
CA GLN A 57 8.26 1.85 17.05
C GLN A 57 8.48 2.35 15.61
N ARG A 58 7.99 1.59 14.61
CA ARG A 58 8.14 1.92 13.18
C ARG A 58 6.86 1.85 12.35
N GLN A 59 5.76 1.32 12.90
CA GLN A 59 4.49 1.15 12.19
C GLN A 59 3.49 2.21 12.63
N THR A 60 3.58 3.38 12.01
CA THR A 60 2.94 4.63 12.48
C THR A 60 1.41 4.68 12.39
N LEU A 61 0.76 3.64 11.83
CA LEU A 61 -0.70 3.55 11.78
C LEU A 61 -1.30 2.86 13.00
N PHE A 62 -0.51 2.16 13.82
CA PHE A 62 -1.02 1.32 14.90
C PHE A 62 -0.71 1.93 16.27
N GLU A 63 -1.62 1.68 17.22
CA GLU A 63 -1.50 2.13 18.60
C GLU A 63 -1.33 0.94 19.55
N GLU A 64 -0.94 1.19 20.80
CA GLU A 64 -0.77 0.15 21.82
C GLU A 64 -2.06 -0.65 22.05
N SER A 65 -3.21 0.00 21.90
CA SER A 65 -4.52 -0.63 21.99
C SER A 65 -4.74 -1.67 20.88
N ASP A 66 -4.29 -1.42 19.65
CA ASP A 66 -4.41 -2.38 18.55
C ASP A 66 -3.58 -3.63 18.81
N ALA A 67 -2.38 -3.45 19.37
CA ALA A 67 -1.48 -4.53 19.77
C ALA A 67 -2.06 -5.35 20.93
N LEU A 68 -2.63 -4.70 21.94
CA LEU A 68 -3.26 -5.36 23.09
C LEU A 68 -4.43 -6.26 22.65
N HIS A 69 -5.21 -5.82 21.66
CA HIS A 69 -6.34 -6.58 21.13
C HIS A 69 -5.96 -7.55 20.01
N VAL A 70 -4.68 -7.62 19.63
CA VAL A 70 -4.18 -8.48 18.55
C VAL A 70 -5.01 -8.28 17.27
N LEU A 71 -5.21 -7.01 16.89
CA LEU A 71 -6.00 -6.73 15.69
C LEU A 71 -5.20 -7.11 14.42
N PRO A 72 -5.87 -7.65 13.38
CA PRO A 72 -5.24 -7.77 12.07
C PRO A 72 -4.78 -6.41 11.57
N LYS A 73 -3.55 -6.32 11.05
CA LYS A 73 -2.95 -5.06 10.57
C LYS A 73 -3.82 -4.38 9.53
N ALA A 74 -4.37 -5.12 8.57
CA ALA A 74 -5.25 -4.57 7.55
C ALA A 74 -6.52 -3.91 8.14
N VAL A 75 -7.10 -4.51 9.18
CA VAL A 75 -8.30 -3.99 9.85
C VAL A 75 -7.97 -2.75 10.68
N ALA A 76 -6.87 -2.78 11.45
CA ALA A 76 -6.41 -1.63 12.22
C ALA A 76 -6.07 -0.44 11.31
N ALA A 77 -5.38 -0.71 10.20
CA ALA A 77 -5.04 0.30 9.20
C ALA A 77 -6.29 0.91 8.55
N GLU A 78 -7.27 0.10 8.14
CA GLU A 78 -8.53 0.58 7.58
C GLU A 78 -9.25 1.54 8.53
N ARG A 79 -9.40 1.14 9.81
CA ARG A 79 -10.03 1.99 10.85
C ARG A 79 -9.28 3.31 11.00
N ARG A 80 -7.95 3.24 11.13
CA ARG A 80 -7.12 4.44 11.32
C ARG A 80 -7.21 5.38 10.12
N LEU A 81 -7.10 4.86 8.92
CA LEU A 81 -7.07 5.67 7.70
C LEU A 81 -8.42 6.32 7.40
N ARG A 82 -9.54 5.63 7.64
CA ARG A 82 -10.88 6.26 7.57
C ARG A 82 -11.05 7.41 8.56
N SER A 83 -10.40 7.35 9.73
CA SER A 83 -10.38 8.47 10.68
C SER A 83 -9.53 9.65 10.21
N ILE A 84 -8.52 9.40 9.37
CA ILE A 84 -7.61 10.42 8.84
C ILE A 84 -8.28 11.21 7.71
N ASN A 85 -8.94 10.52 6.77
CA ASN A 85 -9.69 11.18 5.71
C ASN A 85 -10.88 10.31 5.29
N SER A 86 -12.09 10.71 5.69
CA SER A 86 -13.33 9.98 5.44
C SER A 86 -13.82 10.09 3.98
N SER A 87 -13.23 10.97 3.16
CA SER A 87 -13.56 11.03 1.72
C SER A 87 -12.92 9.91 0.91
N VAL A 88 -11.98 9.16 1.49
CA VAL A 88 -11.26 8.07 0.82
C VAL A 88 -11.94 6.74 1.13
N ALA A 89 -12.26 5.97 0.10
CA ALA A 89 -12.75 4.61 0.26
C ALA A 89 -11.58 3.67 0.60
N VAL A 90 -11.41 3.36 1.89
CA VAL A 90 -10.37 2.43 2.36
C VAL A 90 -10.94 1.04 2.57
N GLU A 91 -10.26 0.00 2.08
CA GLU A 91 -10.62 -1.42 2.25
C GLU A 91 -9.41 -2.19 2.80
N GLY A 92 -9.53 -2.76 4.00
CA GLY A 92 -8.54 -3.66 4.58
C GLY A 92 -8.87 -5.13 4.29
N ILE A 93 -7.93 -5.84 3.67
CA ILE A 93 -8.05 -7.27 3.36
C ILE A 93 -7.02 -8.05 4.18
N VAL A 94 -7.52 -8.93 5.06
CA VAL A 94 -6.68 -9.85 5.82
C VAL A 94 -6.39 -11.08 4.96
N ALA A 95 -5.27 -11.05 4.23
CA ALA A 95 -4.89 -12.13 3.35
C ALA A 95 -3.38 -12.17 3.11
N ASP A 96 -2.87 -13.37 2.90
CA ASP A 96 -1.57 -13.57 2.26
C ASP A 96 -1.72 -13.51 0.74
N LEU A 97 -0.76 -12.90 0.04
CA LEU A 97 -0.77 -12.95 -1.42
C LEU A 97 -0.23 -14.29 -1.90
N SER A 98 -1.00 -14.93 -2.77
CA SER A 98 -0.68 -16.22 -3.37
C SER A 98 -1.02 -16.22 -4.85
N PRO A 99 -0.47 -17.16 -5.64
CA PRO A 99 -0.83 -17.30 -7.05
C PRO A 99 -2.34 -17.43 -7.30
N ARG A 100 -3.11 -17.91 -6.31
CA ARG A 100 -4.55 -18.17 -6.43
C ARG A 100 -5.40 -16.90 -6.29
N ASN A 101 -4.90 -15.89 -5.58
CA ASN A 101 -5.68 -14.69 -5.25
C ASN A 101 -5.06 -13.38 -5.77
N VAL A 102 -3.80 -13.40 -6.21
CA VAL A 102 -3.06 -12.17 -6.56
C VAL A 102 -3.74 -11.36 -7.65
N GLU A 103 -4.26 -11.99 -8.71
CA GLU A 103 -4.92 -11.27 -9.80
C GLU A 103 -6.22 -10.59 -9.35
N ALA A 104 -6.98 -11.24 -8.47
CA ALA A 104 -8.21 -10.68 -7.92
C ALA A 104 -7.91 -9.55 -6.94
N LEU A 105 -6.94 -9.74 -6.05
CA LEU A 105 -6.61 -8.78 -4.99
C LEU A 105 -5.86 -7.54 -5.50
N LEU A 106 -5.07 -7.67 -6.57
CA LEU A 106 -4.36 -6.55 -7.21
C LEU A 106 -5.07 -6.03 -8.47
N GLY A 107 -6.27 -6.54 -8.76
CA GLY A 107 -7.12 -6.07 -9.85
C GLY A 107 -7.76 -4.72 -9.57
N GLU A 108 -8.20 -4.05 -10.64
CA GLU A 108 -9.04 -2.83 -10.59
C GLU A 108 -8.41 -1.64 -9.85
N VAL A 109 -7.10 -1.50 -9.90
CA VAL A 109 -6.36 -0.35 -9.36
C VAL A 109 -5.45 0.27 -10.41
N ASP A 110 -5.06 1.52 -10.19
CA ASP A 110 -4.20 2.30 -11.10
C ASP A 110 -2.72 2.14 -10.77
N VAL A 111 -2.38 1.86 -9.50
CA VAL A 111 -1.00 1.72 -9.03
C VAL A 111 -0.87 0.69 -7.92
N LEU A 112 0.19 -0.10 -7.98
CA LEU A 112 0.58 -1.07 -6.95
C LEU A 112 1.72 -0.50 -6.10
N LEU A 113 1.64 -0.63 -4.79
CA LEU A 113 2.70 -0.26 -3.86
C LEU A 113 3.12 -1.48 -3.04
N ASP A 114 4.43 -1.72 -2.97
CA ASP A 114 5.02 -2.79 -2.16
C ASP A 114 5.58 -2.24 -0.85
N GLY A 115 4.96 -2.68 0.24
CA GLY A 115 5.40 -2.52 1.62
C GLY A 115 5.80 -3.84 2.27
N THR A 116 6.03 -4.89 1.46
CA THR A 116 6.41 -6.24 1.90
C THR A 116 7.93 -6.39 2.05
N ASP A 117 8.34 -7.39 2.80
CA ASP A 117 9.73 -7.82 2.96
C ASP A 117 9.98 -9.24 2.40
N ASN A 118 9.00 -9.80 1.67
CA ASN A 118 9.04 -11.16 1.14
C ASN A 118 9.31 -11.18 -0.37
N PHE A 119 10.36 -11.89 -0.79
CA PHE A 119 10.76 -11.99 -2.20
C PHE A 119 9.72 -12.70 -3.08
N GLU A 120 9.09 -13.77 -2.59
CA GLU A 120 8.08 -14.51 -3.35
C GLU A 120 6.87 -13.62 -3.65
N THR A 121 6.39 -12.87 -2.65
CA THR A 121 5.32 -11.89 -2.82
C THR A 121 5.69 -10.82 -3.85
N ARG A 122 6.95 -10.35 -3.85
CA ARG A 122 7.45 -9.36 -4.82
C ARG A 122 7.43 -9.88 -6.25
N PHE A 123 7.81 -11.13 -6.47
CA PHE A 123 7.69 -11.75 -7.80
C PHE A 123 6.22 -11.88 -8.24
N LEU A 124 5.30 -12.22 -7.34
CA LEU A 124 3.87 -12.24 -7.66
C LEU A 124 3.33 -10.85 -8.03
N ILE A 125 3.72 -9.80 -7.31
CA ILE A 125 3.32 -8.42 -7.63
C ILE A 125 3.92 -8.01 -8.98
N ASN A 126 5.20 -8.31 -9.23
CA ASN A 126 5.87 -8.05 -10.49
C ASN A 126 5.11 -8.66 -11.67
N ASP A 127 4.78 -9.94 -11.58
CA ASP A 127 4.10 -10.67 -12.65
C ASP A 127 2.74 -10.06 -12.95
N VAL A 128 1.97 -9.69 -11.93
CA VAL A 128 0.69 -9.00 -12.12
C VAL A 128 0.88 -7.61 -12.70
N ALA A 129 1.85 -6.81 -12.24
CA ALA A 129 2.14 -5.50 -12.81
C ALA A 129 2.47 -5.59 -14.30
N VAL A 130 3.39 -6.49 -14.68
CA VAL A 130 3.79 -6.68 -16.07
C VAL A 130 2.61 -7.19 -16.90
N LYS A 131 1.89 -8.21 -16.44
CA LYS A 131 0.74 -8.80 -17.14
C LYS A 131 -0.39 -7.79 -17.36
N SER A 132 -0.64 -6.92 -16.38
CA SER A 132 -1.73 -5.94 -16.43
C SER A 132 -1.33 -4.55 -16.95
N GLY A 133 -0.05 -4.32 -17.23
CA GLY A 133 0.45 -3.02 -17.66
C GLY A 133 0.41 -1.94 -16.56
N ARG A 134 0.22 -2.34 -15.28
CA ARG A 134 0.06 -1.41 -14.16
C ARG A 134 1.41 -1.02 -13.57
N PRO A 135 1.63 0.28 -13.28
CA PRO A 135 2.81 0.71 -12.53
C PRO A 135 2.89 0.06 -11.16
N TRP A 136 4.09 -0.38 -10.79
CA TRP A 136 4.39 -0.89 -9.47
C TRP A 136 5.55 -0.11 -8.86
N ILE A 137 5.35 0.36 -7.63
CA ILE A 137 6.37 1.03 -6.84
C ILE A 137 6.89 0.02 -5.82
N TYR A 138 8.07 -0.50 -6.11
CA TYR A 138 8.86 -1.33 -5.20
C TYR A 138 9.52 -0.45 -4.14
N ALA A 139 9.48 -0.89 -2.89
CA ALA A 139 10.22 -0.27 -1.80
C ALA A 139 10.70 -1.32 -0.80
N ALA A 140 11.91 -1.12 -0.27
CA ALA A 140 12.48 -1.98 0.77
C ALA A 140 13.30 -1.15 1.76
N GLY A 141 13.29 -1.58 3.03
CA GLY A 141 14.15 -1.08 4.07
C GLY A 141 15.00 -2.22 4.60
N VAL A 142 16.33 -2.07 4.56
CA VAL A 142 17.28 -3.06 5.05
C VAL A 142 18.29 -2.35 5.95
N ALA A 143 18.18 -2.58 7.26
CA ALA A 143 18.96 -1.86 8.27
C ALA A 143 18.87 -0.33 8.08
N SER A 144 19.98 0.33 7.74
CA SER A 144 20.05 1.78 7.51
C SER A 144 19.83 2.19 6.04
N TYR A 145 19.53 1.24 5.16
CA TYR A 145 19.37 1.49 3.72
C TYR A 145 17.91 1.43 3.30
N GLY A 146 17.52 2.39 2.46
CA GLY A 146 16.25 2.38 1.74
C GLY A 146 16.48 2.16 0.26
N LEU A 147 15.62 1.35 -0.35
CA LEU A 147 15.61 1.08 -1.79
C LEU A 147 14.23 1.39 -2.32
N THR A 148 14.17 2.00 -3.50
CA THR A 148 12.93 2.15 -4.24
C THR A 148 13.19 1.98 -5.72
N MET A 149 12.25 1.38 -6.43
CA MET A 149 12.26 1.25 -7.88
C MET A 149 10.83 1.43 -8.38
N THR A 150 10.66 2.27 -9.40
CA THR A 150 9.37 2.42 -10.07
C THR A 150 9.40 1.59 -11.34
N ILE A 151 8.59 0.53 -11.37
CA ILE A 151 8.43 -0.35 -12.51
C ILE A 151 7.23 0.13 -13.33
N ARG A 152 7.49 0.53 -14.57
CA ARG A 152 6.48 0.93 -15.56
C ARG A 152 6.54 -0.06 -16.72
N PRO A 153 5.60 -1.02 -16.80
CA PRO A 153 5.58 -2.01 -17.86
C PRO A 153 5.71 -1.38 -19.25
N GLY A 154 6.62 -1.92 -20.07
CA GLY A 154 6.94 -1.40 -21.41
C GLY A 154 7.84 -0.16 -21.46
N ALA A 155 8.21 0.43 -20.32
CA ALA A 155 9.04 1.64 -20.25
C ALA A 155 10.30 1.50 -19.38
N THR A 156 10.26 0.69 -18.32
CA THR A 156 11.43 0.42 -17.46
C THR A 156 11.64 -1.09 -17.33
N PRO A 157 12.83 -1.54 -16.88
CA PRO A 157 13.01 -2.93 -16.47
C PRO A 157 12.00 -3.34 -15.39
N CYS A 158 11.63 -4.63 -15.41
CA CYS A 158 10.93 -5.29 -14.31
C CYS A 158 11.93 -5.86 -13.30
N LEU A 159 11.43 -6.56 -12.28
CA LEU A 159 12.27 -7.23 -11.28
C LEU A 159 12.89 -8.55 -11.81
N ALA A 160 12.27 -9.14 -12.84
CA ALA A 160 12.72 -10.36 -13.52
C ALA A 160 13.64 -10.06 -14.71
#